data_AF-A0A7S4GQ00-F1
#
_entry.id   AF-A0A7S4GQ00-F1
#
_cell.length_a   1.000
_cell.length_b   1.000
_cell.length_c   1.000
_cell.angle_alpha   90.00
_cell.angle_beta   90.00
_cell.angle_gamma   90.00
#
_symmetry.space_group_name_H-M   'P 1'
#
loop_
_entity.id
_entity.type
_entity.pdbx_description
1 polymer ?
#
loop_
_entity_poly.entity_id
_entity_poly.type
_entity_poly.pdbx_seq_one_letter_code
_entity_poly.pdbx_strand_id
1 'polypeptide(L)'
;IQARSSVMGSHNMDSCYSDLKGETPTTPDSVGTQPSYGSLSELGGASVVDIKRVQQLKKEREEHLRLVRNRIERLKGAENKVWKDITKCRIQSTQLQEAQLRNQTRYLDSLRQERQERVVQDRRHEAASTDRDTRHRRLRVVRTSCVQHRRQVGEESRIASQTRLKQIEAEQQAKQARQRERAEQVKQEQRLARMRQQEEEARKKAERKNMNAHKLAELEREMREIEESLAQEEEREMEWIQRLQNSQMLRQAALSELNCVSEASRVPARRREGGVYSPTSTGVLSADPPVAHTPGKPLGQIVEESEESESTPQHPPRRRSADPEPRRPSHRAERSPRTARPAAER
;
A
#
# COMPACT_ATOMS: atom_id res chain seq x y z
N ILE A 1 20.99 -53.39 17.86
CA ILE A 1 22.43 -53.24 18.17
C ILE A 1 22.85 -51.85 17.69
N GLN A 2 23.55 -51.07 18.50
CA GLN A 2 24.00 -49.71 18.15
C GLN A 2 25.41 -49.74 17.54
N ALA A 3 25.72 -48.78 16.67
CA ALA A 3 27.08 -48.46 16.24
C ALA A 3 27.22 -46.93 16.15
N ARG A 4 28.43 -46.41 16.41
CA ARG A 4 28.75 -44.97 16.46
C ARG A 4 29.83 -44.61 15.44
N SER A 5 29.64 -43.51 14.73
CA SER A 5 30.71 -42.59 14.32
C SER A 5 30.07 -41.19 14.10
N SER A 6 30.53 -40.07 14.66
CA SER A 6 31.88 -39.59 15.02
C SER A 6 32.69 -39.06 13.83
N VAL A 7 32.39 -37.83 13.41
CA VAL A 7 33.34 -36.93 12.76
C VAL A 7 33.22 -35.56 13.43
N MET A 8 34.28 -35.10 14.07
CA MET A 8 34.49 -33.69 14.41
C MET A 8 35.20 -33.02 13.22
N GLY A 9 34.89 -31.75 12.94
CA GLY A 9 35.57 -30.97 11.90
C GLY A 9 35.88 -29.56 12.42
N SER A 10 37.17 -29.25 12.57
CA SER A 10 37.67 -27.93 12.96
C SER A 10 37.23 -26.87 11.94
N HIS A 11 36.76 -25.68 12.33
CA HIS A 11 37.60 -24.59 12.83
C HIS A 11 38.87 -24.39 11.98
N ASN A 12 38.86 -23.36 11.14
CA ASN A 12 40.07 -22.74 10.63
C ASN A 12 39.86 -21.22 10.70
N MET A 13 40.81 -20.50 11.31
CA MET A 13 40.79 -19.05 11.46
C MET A 13 41.75 -18.40 10.44
N ASP A 14 41.63 -17.08 10.32
CA ASP A 14 42.64 -16.15 9.78
C ASP A 14 43.21 -16.40 8.37
N SER A 15 42.86 -15.49 7.45
CA SER A 15 43.80 -15.00 6.45
C SER A 15 43.59 -13.50 6.29
N CYS A 16 44.68 -12.73 6.36
CA CYS A 16 44.64 -11.27 6.45
C CYS A 16 44.66 -10.56 5.08
N TYR A 17 44.18 -9.31 5.10
CA TYR A 17 44.60 -8.18 4.28
C TYR A 17 45.42 -8.42 2.99
N SER A 18 44.92 -7.86 1.89
CA SER A 18 45.75 -7.21 0.88
C SER A 18 44.96 -6.07 0.22
N ASP A 19 45.44 -4.84 0.38
CA ASP A 19 44.95 -3.69 -0.39
C ASP A 19 45.30 -3.86 -1.87
N LEU A 20 44.31 -3.70 -2.75
CA LEU A 20 44.56 -3.20 -4.11
C LEU A 20 43.60 -2.04 -4.42
N LYS A 21 44.19 -0.99 -4.99
CA LYS A 21 43.52 0.28 -5.28
C LYS A 21 43.08 0.33 -6.73
N GLY A 22 41.95 1.00 -6.98
CA GLY A 22 41.66 1.61 -8.27
C GLY A 22 40.86 0.74 -9.25
N GLU A 23 39.57 0.53 -8.93
CA GLU A 23 38.58 0.27 -9.96
C GLU A 23 37.76 1.54 -10.24
N THR A 24 37.42 1.75 -11.50
CA THR A 24 36.69 2.92 -11.99
C THR A 24 35.20 2.84 -11.65
N PRO A 25 34.44 3.96 -11.69
CA PRO A 25 33.00 3.94 -11.51
C PRO A 25 32.29 3.34 -12.75
N THR A 26 32.42 2.04 -12.95
CA THR A 26 31.66 1.28 -13.94
C THR A 26 30.20 1.32 -13.55
N THR A 27 29.38 2.04 -14.32
CA THR A 27 27.94 2.15 -14.08
C THR A 27 27.31 0.76 -14.15
N PRO A 28 26.64 0.28 -13.08
CA PRO A 28 25.87 -0.94 -13.15
C PRO A 28 24.56 -0.62 -13.88
N ASP A 29 24.63 -0.51 -15.21
CA ASP A 29 23.48 -0.70 -16.11
C ASP A 29 23.07 -2.17 -16.03
N SER A 30 22.54 -2.53 -14.87
CA SER A 30 21.94 -3.82 -14.54
C SER A 30 20.59 -3.89 -15.26
N VAL A 31 20.67 -3.97 -16.59
CA VAL A 31 19.55 -4.35 -17.45
C VAL A 31 19.03 -5.66 -16.87
N GLY A 32 17.85 -5.57 -16.25
CA GLY A 32 17.27 -6.65 -15.48
C GLY A 32 17.04 -7.83 -16.39
N THR A 33 18.00 -8.76 -16.41
CA THR A 33 17.89 -10.04 -17.10
C THR A 33 16.87 -10.86 -16.31
N GLN A 34 15.60 -10.54 -16.53
CA GLN A 34 14.44 -11.34 -16.14
C GLN A 34 14.81 -12.78 -16.52
N PRO A 35 14.94 -13.70 -15.55
CA PRO A 35 15.28 -15.08 -15.87
C PRO A 35 14.21 -15.59 -16.83
N SER A 36 14.60 -15.79 -18.08
CA SER A 36 13.68 -16.24 -19.12
C SER A 36 13.27 -17.66 -18.76
N TYR A 37 12.11 -17.77 -18.10
CA TYR A 37 11.47 -19.02 -17.74
C TYR A 37 10.93 -19.65 -19.03
N GLY A 38 11.84 -20.15 -19.86
CA GLY A 38 11.55 -20.73 -21.16
C GLY A 38 10.44 -21.78 -21.04
N SER A 39 9.53 -21.78 -22.02
CA SER A 39 8.28 -22.54 -21.98
C SER A 39 8.51 -24.02 -21.62
N LEU A 40 8.26 -24.38 -20.37
CA LEU A 40 8.39 -25.74 -19.85
C LEU A 40 7.19 -26.63 -20.24
N SER A 41 6.24 -26.08 -21.00
CA SER A 41 4.87 -26.59 -21.09
C SER A 41 4.60 -27.59 -22.22
N GLU A 42 5.50 -27.73 -23.21
CA GLU A 42 5.13 -28.37 -24.49
C GLU A 42 5.13 -29.92 -24.50
N LEU A 43 5.87 -30.61 -23.62
CA LEU A 43 6.01 -32.08 -23.69
C LEU A 43 5.76 -32.83 -22.36
N GLY A 44 5.62 -32.14 -21.23
CA GLY A 44 5.35 -32.73 -19.92
C GLY A 44 3.94 -32.40 -19.42
N GLY A 45 3.02 -33.38 -19.41
CA GLY A 45 1.64 -33.14 -18.95
C GLY A 45 1.56 -32.78 -17.46
N ALA A 46 1.06 -31.57 -17.17
CA ALA A 46 1.00 -30.88 -15.87
C ALA A 46 1.05 -31.77 -14.60
N SER A 47 2.19 -31.70 -13.91
CA SER A 47 2.43 -32.37 -12.64
C SER A 47 1.77 -31.65 -11.48
N VAL A 48 1.50 -32.39 -10.40
CA VAL A 48 1.11 -31.83 -9.10
C VAL A 48 2.23 -30.97 -8.49
N VAL A 49 3.48 -31.19 -8.92
CA VAL A 49 4.64 -30.35 -8.55
C VAL A 49 4.55 -28.98 -9.23
N ASP A 50 4.19 -28.94 -10.51
CA ASP A 50 4.11 -27.70 -11.30
C ASP A 50 2.99 -26.80 -10.77
N ILE A 51 1.83 -27.39 -10.49
CA ILE A 51 0.69 -26.69 -9.84
C ILE A 51 1.14 -26.04 -8.52
N LYS A 52 1.92 -26.75 -7.68
CA LYS A 52 2.45 -26.19 -6.43
C LYS A 52 3.48 -25.08 -6.67
N ARG A 53 4.33 -25.20 -7.70
CA ARG A 53 5.31 -24.18 -8.08
C ARG A 53 4.61 -22.89 -8.54
N VAL A 54 3.62 -22.98 -9.42
CA VAL A 54 2.83 -21.83 -9.87
C VAL A 54 2.05 -21.22 -8.70
N GLN A 55 1.47 -22.02 -7.80
CA GLN A 55 0.83 -21.52 -6.57
C GLN A 55 1.79 -20.76 -5.64
N GLN A 56 3.07 -21.14 -5.60
CA GLN A 56 4.07 -20.44 -4.79
C GLN A 56 4.50 -19.12 -5.45
N LEU A 57 4.79 -19.15 -6.76
CA LEU A 57 5.07 -17.94 -7.55
C LEU A 57 3.91 -16.93 -7.48
N LYS A 58 2.66 -17.40 -7.54
CA LYS A 58 1.48 -16.55 -7.40
C LYS A 58 1.49 -15.77 -6.07
N LYS A 59 1.77 -16.43 -4.94
CA LYS A 59 1.87 -15.76 -3.62
C LYS A 59 2.99 -14.74 -3.58
N GLU A 60 4.14 -15.05 -4.16
CA GLU A 60 5.29 -14.14 -4.23
C GLU A 60 4.93 -12.88 -5.05
N ARG A 61 4.12 -13.01 -6.11
CA ARG A 61 3.53 -11.87 -6.84
C ARG A 61 2.47 -11.11 -6.02
N GLU A 62 1.57 -11.81 -5.29
CA GLU A 62 0.58 -11.19 -4.39
C GLU A 62 1.25 -10.38 -3.26
N GLU A 63 2.33 -10.90 -2.68
CA GLU A 63 3.15 -10.22 -1.68
C GLU A 63 3.88 -9.01 -2.28
N HIS A 64 4.44 -9.11 -3.49
CA HIS A 64 5.06 -7.97 -4.15
C HIS A 64 4.06 -6.85 -4.49
N LEU A 65 2.88 -7.19 -5.00
CA LEU A 65 1.77 -6.26 -5.24
C LEU A 65 1.35 -5.53 -3.96
N ARG A 66 1.31 -6.24 -2.83
CA ARG A 66 1.07 -5.64 -1.51
C ARG A 66 2.20 -4.70 -1.07
N LEU A 67 3.46 -5.04 -1.35
CA LEU A 67 4.62 -4.19 -1.05
C LEU A 67 4.65 -2.90 -1.90
N VAL A 68 4.24 -2.95 -3.16
CA VAL A 68 4.05 -1.74 -4.01
C VAL A 68 2.95 -0.85 -3.44
N ARG A 69 1.77 -1.40 -3.13
CA ARG A 69 0.67 -0.64 -2.50
C ARG A 69 1.09 0.03 -1.19
N ASN A 70 1.79 -0.69 -0.32
CA ASN A 70 2.37 -0.15 0.92
C ASN A 70 3.46 0.92 0.69
N ARG A 71 4.09 0.99 -0.50
CA ARG A 71 5.01 2.08 -0.88
C ARG A 71 4.22 3.30 -1.35
N ILE A 72 3.22 3.13 -2.21
CA ILE A 72 2.30 4.19 -2.66
C ILE A 72 1.64 4.91 -1.47
N GLU A 73 1.15 4.17 -0.46
CA GLU A 73 0.55 4.79 0.74
C GLU A 73 1.55 5.63 1.54
N ARG A 74 2.81 5.19 1.64
CA ARG A 74 3.88 5.97 2.28
C ARG A 74 4.26 7.20 1.46
N LEU A 75 4.26 7.13 0.13
CA LEU A 75 4.46 8.29 -0.75
C LEU A 75 3.34 9.32 -0.58
N LYS A 76 2.07 8.89 -0.62
CA LYS A 76 0.90 9.74 -0.30
C LYS A 76 1.02 10.37 1.09
N GLY A 77 1.47 9.60 2.09
CA GLY A 77 1.71 10.09 3.45
C GLY A 77 2.87 11.09 3.55
N ALA A 78 3.88 11.00 2.69
CA ALA A 78 4.99 11.94 2.60
C ALA A 78 4.57 13.23 1.88
N GLU A 79 3.87 13.14 0.75
CA GLU A 79 3.35 14.30 0.01
C GLU A 79 2.40 15.14 0.88
N ASN A 80 1.49 14.51 1.61
CA ASN A 80 0.62 15.19 2.57
C ASN A 80 1.37 15.92 3.72
N LYS A 81 2.60 15.51 4.06
CA LYS A 81 3.47 16.26 4.99
C LYS A 81 4.12 17.44 4.29
N VAL A 82 4.63 17.25 3.07
CA VAL A 82 5.25 18.31 2.26
C VAL A 82 4.25 19.45 1.98
N TRP A 83 2.98 19.15 1.67
CA TRP A 83 1.93 20.17 1.49
C TRP A 83 1.57 20.93 2.77
N LYS A 84 1.63 20.29 3.95
CA LYS A 84 1.48 20.97 5.25
C LYS A 84 2.65 21.92 5.51
N ASP A 85 3.87 21.49 5.19
CA ASP A 85 5.06 22.33 5.33
C ASP A 85 5.04 23.52 4.35
N ILE A 86 4.65 23.33 3.08
CA ILE A 86 4.43 24.43 2.10
C ILE A 86 3.42 25.44 2.64
N THR A 87 2.25 24.95 3.09
CA THR A 87 1.17 25.80 3.63
C THR A 87 1.65 26.61 4.83
N LYS A 88 2.39 25.98 5.75
CA LYS A 88 2.99 26.66 6.91
C LYS A 88 4.00 27.74 6.49
N CYS A 89 4.91 27.44 5.56
CA CYS A 89 5.90 28.41 5.09
C CYS A 89 5.23 29.63 4.43
N ARG A 90 4.18 29.40 3.63
CA ARG A 90 3.39 30.48 3.00
C ARG A 90 2.66 31.34 4.03
N ILE A 91 2.02 30.74 5.04
CA ILE A 91 1.38 31.49 6.14
C ILE A 91 2.41 32.34 6.92
N GLN A 92 3.62 31.81 7.17
CA GLN A 92 4.69 32.57 7.82
C GLN A 92 5.20 33.71 6.93
N SER A 93 5.28 33.49 5.61
CA SER A 93 5.70 34.51 4.63
C SER A 93 4.68 35.65 4.56
N THR A 94 3.38 35.36 4.47
CA THR A 94 2.34 36.41 4.47
C THR A 94 2.27 37.13 5.81
N GLN A 95 2.46 36.45 6.95
CA GLN A 95 2.54 37.11 8.27
C GLN A 95 3.73 38.07 8.39
N LEU A 96 4.89 37.73 7.82
CA LEU A 96 6.04 38.65 7.77
C LEU A 96 5.80 39.82 6.82
N GLN A 97 5.22 39.60 5.64
CA GLN A 97 4.83 40.67 4.71
C GLN A 97 3.79 41.62 5.34
N GLU A 98 2.79 41.09 6.04
CA GLU A 98 1.84 41.90 6.81
C GLU A 98 2.53 42.69 7.93
N ALA A 99 3.49 42.11 8.64
CA ALA A 99 4.26 42.83 9.67
C ALA A 99 5.12 43.96 9.06
N GLN A 100 5.75 43.72 7.90
CA GLN A 100 6.47 44.74 7.12
C GLN A 100 5.53 45.87 6.69
N LEU A 101 4.39 45.56 6.09
CA LEU A 101 3.39 46.55 5.65
C LEU A 101 2.82 47.34 6.84
N ARG A 102 2.52 46.69 7.98
CA ARG A 102 2.07 47.37 9.20
C ARG A 102 3.16 48.31 9.76
N ASN A 103 4.43 47.93 9.69
CA ASN A 103 5.55 48.76 10.12
C ASN A 103 5.83 49.92 9.15
N GLN A 104 5.73 49.70 7.84
CA GLN A 104 5.81 50.75 6.82
C GLN A 104 4.65 51.75 6.96
N THR A 105 3.42 51.28 7.15
CA THR A 105 2.26 52.13 7.44
C THR A 105 2.47 52.92 8.72
N ARG A 106 2.91 52.32 9.82
CA ARG A 106 3.26 53.03 11.06
C ARG A 106 4.35 54.09 10.87
N TYR A 107 5.37 53.81 10.05
CA TYR A 107 6.42 54.79 9.73
C TYR A 107 5.89 55.95 8.86
N LEU A 108 5.07 55.65 7.85
CA LEU A 108 4.41 56.67 7.02
C LEU A 108 3.38 57.47 7.81
N ASP A 109 2.66 56.86 8.75
CA ASP A 109 1.71 57.53 9.63
C ASP A 109 2.41 58.35 10.71
N SER A 110 3.58 57.91 11.20
CA SER A 110 4.45 58.75 12.05
C SER A 110 5.01 59.94 11.27
N LEU A 111 5.44 59.76 10.02
CA LEU A 111 5.88 60.86 9.15
C LEU A 111 4.71 61.78 8.74
N ARG A 112 3.49 61.24 8.59
CA ARG A 112 2.26 62.03 8.41
C ARG A 112 1.89 62.76 9.69
N GLN A 113 2.05 62.17 10.86
CA GLN A 113 1.85 62.82 12.16
C GLN A 113 2.86 63.95 12.35
N GLU A 114 4.15 63.74 12.10
CA GLU A 114 5.15 64.81 12.13
C GLU A 114 4.80 65.95 11.16
N ARG A 115 4.36 65.62 9.93
CA ARG A 115 3.87 66.61 8.95
C ARG A 115 2.56 67.25 9.36
N GLN A 116 1.67 66.55 10.06
CA GLN A 116 0.40 67.06 10.57
C GLN A 116 0.60 67.86 11.85
N GLU A 117 1.62 67.61 12.66
CA GLU A 117 1.98 68.41 13.83
C GLU A 117 2.60 69.72 13.37
N ARG A 118 3.44 69.72 12.32
CA ARG A 118 3.82 70.93 11.59
C ARG A 118 2.58 71.63 11.02
N VAL A 119 1.78 70.92 10.20
CA VAL A 119 0.57 71.47 9.58
C VAL A 119 -0.58 71.77 10.58
N VAL A 120 -0.46 71.44 11.87
CA VAL A 120 -1.39 71.80 12.96
C VAL A 120 -0.73 72.75 13.99
N GLN A 121 0.56 73.02 13.89
CA GLN A 121 1.09 74.34 14.23
C GLN A 121 0.55 75.34 13.20
N ASP A 122 0.76 75.08 11.91
CA ASP A 122 0.23 75.88 10.79
C ASP A 122 -1.32 75.96 10.82
N ARG A 123 -2.04 74.89 11.21
CA ARG A 123 -3.51 74.90 11.39
C ARG A 123 -4.01 75.20 12.79
N ARG A 124 -3.15 75.44 13.78
CA ARG A 124 -3.54 76.27 14.93
C ARG A 124 -3.36 77.76 14.63
N HIS A 125 -2.55 78.10 13.62
CA HIS A 125 -2.62 79.40 12.96
C HIS A 125 -3.83 79.54 12.01
N GLU A 126 -4.18 78.53 11.18
CA GLU A 126 -5.35 78.59 10.28
C GLU A 126 -6.71 78.23 10.93
N ALA A 127 -6.86 77.02 11.50
CA ALA A 127 -8.15 76.43 11.89
C ALA A 127 -8.73 76.94 13.22
N ALA A 128 -8.34 78.15 13.63
CA ALA A 128 -9.30 79.08 14.24
C ALA A 128 -10.44 79.45 13.25
N SER A 129 -10.25 79.16 11.96
CA SER A 129 -11.17 79.40 10.85
C SER A 129 -11.88 78.11 10.39
N THR A 130 -13.06 77.87 10.99
CA THR A 130 -14.19 77.05 10.50
C THR A 130 -14.24 75.53 10.71
N ASP A 131 -15.48 75.05 10.83
CA ASP A 131 -15.96 73.67 11.00
C ASP A 131 -17.31 73.50 10.27
N ARG A 132 -17.63 72.27 9.80
CA ARG A 132 -18.97 71.74 9.45
C ARG A 132 -18.89 70.36 8.76
N ASP A 133 -19.82 69.47 9.15
CA ASP A 133 -20.64 68.54 8.34
C ASP A 133 -20.01 67.70 7.18
N THR A 134 -20.39 66.46 6.89
CA THR A 134 -21.25 65.42 7.52
C THR A 134 -20.96 64.09 6.79
N ARG A 135 -21.21 62.91 7.41
CA ARG A 135 -21.55 61.65 6.68
C ARG A 135 -21.89 60.48 7.61
N HIS A 136 -22.74 59.55 7.16
CA HIS A 136 -22.32 58.21 6.68
C HIS A 136 -23.47 57.19 6.50
N ARG A 137 -23.43 56.45 5.37
CA ARG A 137 -24.07 55.15 5.04
C ARG A 137 -23.29 54.58 3.80
N ARG A 138 -23.18 53.28 3.44
CA ARG A 138 -23.60 51.96 3.97
C ARG A 138 -22.99 50.78 3.14
N LEU A 139 -22.79 49.58 3.76
CA LEU A 139 -23.10 48.19 3.29
C LEU A 139 -22.43 47.45 2.05
N ARG A 140 -22.08 46.14 2.27
CA ARG A 140 -22.42 44.88 1.46
C ARG A 140 -21.65 44.57 0.12
N VAL A 141 -21.60 43.37 -0.55
CA VAL A 141 -22.04 41.90 -0.39
C VAL A 141 -21.46 40.95 -1.51
N VAL A 142 -21.77 39.61 -1.51
CA VAL A 142 -21.75 38.58 -2.65
C VAL A 142 -20.42 37.79 -2.91
N ARG A 143 -20.26 36.61 -3.60
CA ARG A 143 -20.97 35.28 -3.91
C ARG A 143 -20.24 34.62 -5.15
N THR A 144 -20.28 33.36 -5.69
CA THR A 144 -20.78 31.94 -5.54
C THR A 144 -19.92 31.03 -6.52
N SER A 145 -20.07 29.76 -6.99
CA SER A 145 -20.91 28.51 -6.86
C SER A 145 -20.38 27.33 -7.77
N CYS A 146 -20.81 26.06 -7.54
CA CYS A 146 -21.04 24.92 -8.51
C CYS A 146 -19.88 23.99 -9.08
N VAL A 147 -20.08 22.72 -9.56
CA VAL A 147 -21.03 21.57 -9.26
C VAL A 147 -20.77 20.20 -10.02
N GLN A 148 -21.26 19.03 -9.51
CA GLN A 148 -21.49 17.64 -10.12
C GLN A 148 -20.28 16.76 -10.63
N HIS A 149 -20.31 15.45 -11.04
CA HIS A 149 -21.21 14.23 -11.18
C HIS A 149 -20.34 12.91 -10.97
N ARG A 150 -20.66 11.58 -10.85
CA ARG A 150 -21.72 10.52 -11.13
C ARG A 150 -21.69 9.81 -12.53
N ARG A 151 -22.06 8.52 -12.80
CA ARG A 151 -22.57 7.28 -12.08
C ARG A 151 -22.55 5.97 -12.99
N GLN A 152 -22.61 4.73 -12.40
CA GLN A 152 -23.36 3.48 -12.84
C GLN A 152 -22.65 2.15 -13.31
N VAL A 153 -23.42 1.05 -13.55
CA VAL A 153 -23.09 -0.42 -13.35
C VAL A 153 -23.94 -1.43 -14.19
N GLY A 154 -23.42 -2.66 -14.50
CA GLY A 154 -24.12 -3.98 -14.68
C GLY A 154 -24.56 -4.43 -16.10
N GLU A 155 -25.06 -5.66 -16.42
CA GLU A 155 -24.88 -7.08 -15.95
C GLU A 155 -25.64 -8.08 -16.92
N GLU A 156 -25.65 -9.41 -16.69
CA GLU A 156 -26.53 -10.48 -17.29
C GLU A 156 -26.35 -10.93 -18.79
N SER A 157 -26.83 -12.09 -19.35
CA SER A 157 -27.64 -13.28 -18.91
C SER A 157 -27.34 -14.62 -19.69
N ARG A 158 -28.32 -15.57 -19.88
CA ARG A 158 -28.13 -17.04 -20.14
C ARG A 158 -28.61 -17.70 -21.47
N ILE A 159 -27.97 -18.84 -21.81
CA ILE A 159 -28.39 -20.18 -22.36
C ILE A 159 -29.82 -20.45 -22.94
N ALA A 160 -29.90 -21.08 -24.14
CA ALA A 160 -30.89 -22.12 -24.61
C ALA A 160 -30.38 -22.80 -25.94
N SER A 161 -30.89 -23.90 -26.57
CA SER A 161 -32.08 -24.79 -26.39
C SER A 161 -32.02 -26.14 -27.21
N GLN A 162 -32.63 -27.25 -26.71
CA GLN A 162 -33.38 -28.36 -27.41
C GLN A 162 -32.77 -29.26 -28.55
N THR A 163 -33.16 -30.53 -28.89
CA THR A 163 -34.03 -31.67 -28.37
C THR A 163 -33.37 -33.07 -28.71
N ARG A 164 -33.89 -34.28 -29.14
CA ARG A 164 -35.21 -34.86 -29.58
C ARG A 164 -35.30 -36.44 -29.72
N LEU A 165 -36.09 -37.13 -28.87
CA LEU A 165 -36.98 -38.34 -29.05
C LEU A 165 -36.59 -39.75 -29.67
N LYS A 166 -37.02 -40.84 -28.94
CA LYS A 166 -37.83 -42.08 -29.32
C LYS A 166 -37.25 -43.52 -29.58
N GLN A 167 -37.91 -44.54 -28.94
CA GLN A 167 -38.22 -45.97 -29.37
C GLN A 167 -37.10 -47.07 -29.37
N ILE A 168 -37.28 -48.42 -29.22
CA ILE A 168 -38.38 -49.38 -28.85
C ILE A 168 -37.84 -50.78 -28.31
N GLU A 169 -38.68 -51.82 -28.08
CA GLU A 169 -38.39 -53.16 -27.43
C GLU A 169 -38.52 -54.43 -28.34
N ALA A 170 -37.89 -55.60 -28.01
CA ALA A 170 -38.38 -57.02 -28.16
C ALA A 170 -37.34 -58.19 -27.95
N GLU A 171 -37.86 -59.43 -27.78
CA GLU A 171 -37.28 -60.82 -27.93
C GLU A 171 -36.19 -61.44 -27.00
N GLN A 172 -36.41 -62.69 -26.51
CA GLN A 172 -35.40 -63.64 -25.97
C GLN A 172 -35.86 -65.13 -25.95
N GLN A 173 -35.17 -66.09 -26.62
CA GLN A 173 -35.33 -67.55 -26.33
C GLN A 173 -34.11 -68.49 -26.51
N ALA A 174 -33.05 -68.15 -27.24
CA ALA A 174 -32.00 -69.12 -27.67
C ALA A 174 -31.06 -69.70 -26.56
N LYS A 175 -31.57 -70.47 -25.58
CA LYS A 175 -30.94 -70.56 -24.23
C LYS A 175 -29.90 -71.64 -23.91
N GLN A 176 -29.68 -72.71 -24.71
CA GLN A 176 -28.83 -73.85 -24.28
C GLN A 176 -27.49 -74.08 -25.01
N ALA A 177 -27.32 -73.70 -26.29
CA ALA A 177 -25.98 -73.65 -26.93
C ALA A 177 -24.99 -72.83 -26.07
N ARG A 178 -25.55 -71.79 -25.43
CA ARG A 178 -24.99 -70.92 -24.40
C ARG A 178 -24.15 -71.56 -23.29
N GLN A 179 -24.06 -72.88 -23.07
CA GLN A 179 -23.29 -73.42 -21.92
C GLN A 179 -21.78 -73.68 -22.19
N ARG A 180 -21.38 -74.21 -23.35
CA ARG A 180 -19.95 -74.26 -23.72
C ARG A 180 -19.49 -72.90 -24.25
N GLU A 181 -20.37 -72.25 -25.01
CA GLU A 181 -20.34 -70.80 -25.21
C GLU A 181 -20.04 -70.06 -23.90
N ARG A 182 -20.82 -70.24 -22.81
CA ARG A 182 -20.56 -69.59 -21.51
C ARG A 182 -19.14 -69.80 -20.95
N ALA A 183 -18.43 -70.87 -21.28
CA ALA A 183 -17.06 -71.07 -20.78
C ALA A 183 -16.02 -70.26 -21.58
N GLU A 184 -16.17 -70.20 -22.91
CA GLU A 184 -15.30 -69.41 -23.77
C GLU A 184 -15.69 -67.93 -23.78
N GLN A 185 -16.99 -67.64 -23.74
CA GLN A 185 -17.56 -66.34 -23.39
C GLN A 185 -17.02 -65.89 -22.04
N VAL A 186 -17.01 -66.69 -20.95
CA VAL A 186 -16.40 -66.24 -19.68
C VAL A 186 -14.89 -65.93 -19.81
N LYS A 187 -14.13 -66.63 -20.66
CA LYS A 187 -12.72 -66.27 -20.94
C LYS A 187 -12.60 -64.98 -21.77
N GLN A 188 -13.48 -64.80 -22.76
CA GLN A 188 -13.54 -63.60 -23.60
C GLN A 188 -14.04 -62.39 -22.78
N GLU A 189 -15.08 -62.53 -21.98
CA GLU A 189 -15.60 -61.61 -20.97
C GLU A 189 -14.50 -61.23 -19.97
N GLN A 190 -13.70 -62.16 -19.47
CA GLN A 190 -12.56 -61.84 -18.58
C GLN A 190 -11.47 -61.05 -19.32
N ARG A 191 -11.17 -61.37 -20.58
CA ARG A 191 -10.23 -60.59 -21.40
C ARG A 191 -10.78 -59.19 -21.69
N LEU A 192 -12.05 -59.08 -22.08
CA LEU A 192 -12.77 -57.82 -22.32
C LEU A 192 -12.93 -57.01 -21.03
N ALA A 193 -13.12 -57.64 -19.87
CA ALA A 193 -13.17 -56.97 -18.58
C ALA A 193 -11.79 -56.42 -18.19
N ARG A 194 -10.70 -57.14 -18.46
CA ARG A 194 -9.34 -56.62 -18.29
C ARG A 194 -9.04 -55.46 -19.25
N MET A 195 -9.46 -55.56 -20.52
CA MET A 195 -9.36 -54.44 -21.47
C MET A 195 -10.17 -53.22 -20.99
N ARG A 196 -11.43 -53.41 -20.59
CA ARG A 196 -12.28 -52.36 -20.01
C ARG A 196 -11.69 -51.76 -18.74
N GLN A 197 -11.06 -52.55 -17.86
CA GLN A 197 -10.36 -52.04 -16.69
C GLN A 197 -9.14 -51.19 -17.07
N GLN A 198 -8.37 -51.60 -18.08
CA GLN A 198 -7.25 -50.82 -18.62
C GLN A 198 -7.73 -49.52 -19.30
N GLU A 199 -8.83 -49.57 -20.06
CA GLU A 199 -9.48 -48.41 -20.66
C GLU A 199 -10.05 -47.46 -19.60
N GLU A 200 -10.72 -47.98 -18.56
CA GLU A 200 -11.20 -47.18 -17.43
C GLU A 200 -10.05 -46.55 -16.66
N GLU A 201 -8.95 -47.28 -16.41
CA GLU A 201 -7.75 -46.71 -15.82
C GLU A 201 -7.13 -45.64 -16.71
N ALA A 202 -7.09 -45.84 -18.03
CA ALA A 202 -6.59 -44.86 -18.98
C ALA A 202 -7.47 -43.60 -18.99
N ARG A 203 -8.81 -43.74 -18.97
CA ARG A 203 -9.77 -42.64 -18.82
C ARG A 203 -9.56 -41.90 -17.50
N LYS A 204 -9.53 -42.60 -16.37
CA LYS A 204 -9.27 -42.03 -15.03
C LYS A 204 -7.90 -41.34 -14.93
N LYS A 205 -6.88 -41.81 -15.67
CA LYS A 205 -5.56 -41.16 -15.80
C LYS A 205 -5.62 -39.91 -16.70
N ALA A 206 -6.38 -39.95 -17.80
CA ALA A 206 -6.60 -38.80 -18.69
C ALA A 206 -7.43 -37.70 -18.02
N GLU A 207 -8.54 -38.05 -17.35
CA GLU A 207 -9.37 -37.14 -16.55
C GLU A 207 -8.53 -36.39 -15.51
N ARG A 208 -7.63 -37.09 -14.79
CA ARG A 208 -6.69 -36.47 -13.84
C ARG A 208 -5.71 -35.52 -14.52
N LYS A 209 -5.16 -35.88 -15.68
CA LYS A 209 -4.30 -34.97 -16.47
C LYS A 209 -5.06 -33.73 -16.92
N ASN A 210 -6.30 -33.89 -17.40
CA ASN A 210 -7.14 -32.79 -17.86
C ASN A 210 -7.52 -31.84 -16.70
N MET A 211 -7.89 -32.38 -15.53
CA MET A 211 -8.12 -31.56 -14.33
C MET A 211 -6.86 -30.83 -13.85
N ASN A 212 -5.68 -31.46 -13.93
CA ASN A 212 -4.42 -30.80 -13.59
C ASN A 212 -4.09 -29.67 -14.57
N ALA A 213 -4.24 -29.92 -15.87
CA ALA A 213 -4.02 -28.93 -16.92
C ALA A 213 -4.99 -27.74 -16.80
N HIS A 214 -6.27 -27.99 -16.50
CA HIS A 214 -7.25 -26.93 -16.24
C HIS A 214 -6.83 -26.05 -15.06
N LYS A 215 -6.46 -26.66 -13.92
CA LYS A 215 -5.99 -25.94 -12.72
C LYS A 215 -4.72 -25.15 -12.96
N LEU A 216 -3.79 -25.69 -13.76
CA LEU A 216 -2.57 -24.99 -14.14
C LEU A 216 -2.90 -23.77 -15.00
N ALA A 217 -3.74 -23.93 -16.04
CA ALA A 217 -4.19 -22.83 -16.90
C ALA A 217 -5.04 -21.77 -16.17
N GLU A 218 -5.75 -22.15 -15.10
CA GLU A 218 -6.42 -21.21 -14.19
C GLU A 218 -5.41 -20.40 -13.38
N LEU A 219 -4.45 -21.07 -12.72
CA LEU A 219 -3.40 -20.40 -11.94
C LEU A 219 -2.50 -19.50 -12.81
N GLU A 220 -2.19 -19.91 -14.03
CA GLU A 220 -1.46 -19.09 -15.02
C GLU A 220 -2.27 -17.87 -15.48
N ARG A 221 -3.60 -17.90 -15.40
CA ARG A 221 -4.45 -16.74 -15.69
C ARG A 221 -4.49 -15.79 -14.49
N GLU A 222 -4.76 -16.32 -13.29
CA GLU A 222 -4.72 -15.54 -12.04
C GLU A 222 -3.35 -14.88 -11.83
N MET A 223 -2.26 -15.56 -12.17
CA MET A 223 -0.90 -15.01 -12.10
C MET A 223 -0.71 -13.84 -13.07
N ARG A 224 -1.19 -13.94 -14.31
CA ARG A 224 -1.16 -12.83 -15.28
C ARG A 224 -2.02 -11.65 -14.84
N GLU A 225 -3.22 -11.90 -14.33
CA GLU A 225 -4.09 -10.85 -13.76
C GLU A 225 -3.40 -10.10 -12.59
N ILE A 226 -2.58 -10.80 -11.79
CA ILE A 226 -1.77 -10.21 -10.73
C ILE A 226 -0.54 -9.46 -11.28
N GLU A 227 0.10 -9.96 -12.34
CA GLU A 227 1.25 -9.31 -12.99
C GLU A 227 0.84 -8.03 -13.75
N GLU A 228 -0.31 -8.04 -14.43
CA GLU A 228 -0.95 -6.85 -15.01
C GLU A 228 -1.35 -5.85 -13.91
N SER A 229 -1.92 -6.34 -12.80
CA SER A 229 -2.22 -5.50 -11.63
C SER A 229 -0.95 -4.90 -11.00
N LEU A 230 0.16 -5.65 -10.98
CA LEU A 230 1.43 -5.21 -10.45
C LEU A 230 2.03 -4.08 -11.29
N ALA A 231 2.10 -4.27 -12.62
CA ALA A 231 2.60 -3.24 -13.53
C ALA A 231 1.81 -1.92 -13.41
N GLN A 232 0.49 -1.99 -13.27
CA GLN A 232 -0.34 -0.80 -13.05
C GLN A 232 -0.09 -0.10 -11.70
N GLU A 233 0.23 -0.83 -10.63
CA GLU A 233 0.57 -0.21 -9.35
C GLU A 233 2.02 0.33 -9.37
N GLU A 234 2.94 -0.31 -10.10
CA GLU A 234 4.32 0.18 -10.29
C GLU A 234 4.35 1.49 -11.12
N GLU A 235 3.54 1.59 -12.18
CA GLU A 235 3.31 2.84 -12.93
C GLU A 235 2.79 3.95 -12.00
N ARG A 236 1.79 3.64 -11.15
CA ARG A 236 1.27 4.58 -10.14
C ARG A 236 2.34 4.94 -9.10
N GLU A 237 3.19 4.02 -8.68
CA GLU A 237 4.30 4.32 -7.77
C GLU A 237 5.24 5.36 -8.37
N MET A 238 5.57 5.23 -9.67
CA MET A 238 6.35 6.23 -10.41
C MET A 238 5.63 7.59 -10.52
N GLU A 239 4.32 7.62 -10.77
CA GLU A 239 3.55 8.88 -10.69
C GLU A 239 3.65 9.55 -9.30
N TRP A 240 3.50 8.78 -8.21
CA TRP A 240 3.56 9.32 -6.85
C TRP A 240 4.97 9.74 -6.45
N ILE A 241 6.02 9.10 -6.98
CA ILE A 241 7.41 9.57 -6.84
C ILE A 241 7.57 10.93 -7.53
N GLN A 242 7.10 11.07 -8.77
CA GLN A 242 7.20 12.33 -9.53
C GLN A 242 6.40 13.47 -8.86
N ARG A 243 5.18 13.20 -8.37
CA ARG A 243 4.35 14.17 -7.61
C ARG A 243 5.02 14.59 -6.31
N LEU A 244 5.64 13.66 -5.59
CA LEU A 244 6.40 13.95 -4.38
C LEU A 244 7.64 14.81 -4.68
N GLN A 245 8.39 14.52 -5.75
CA GLN A 245 9.53 15.33 -6.20
C GLN A 245 9.09 16.76 -6.56
N ASN A 246 8.02 16.91 -7.36
CA ASN A 246 7.44 18.21 -7.69
C ASN A 246 7.01 18.99 -6.43
N SER A 247 6.38 18.31 -5.48
CA SER A 247 6.01 18.89 -4.19
C SER A 247 7.23 19.32 -3.36
N GLN A 248 8.34 18.57 -3.40
CA GLN A 248 9.59 18.94 -2.73
C GLN A 248 10.24 20.18 -3.36
N MET A 249 10.19 20.33 -4.69
CA MET A 249 10.63 21.57 -5.37
C MET A 249 9.75 22.78 -4.95
N LEU A 250 8.43 22.61 -4.91
CA LEU A 250 7.50 23.65 -4.43
C LEU A 250 7.75 24.03 -2.96
N ARG A 251 8.16 23.08 -2.11
CA ARG A 251 8.61 23.35 -0.74
C ARG A 251 9.91 24.14 -0.69
N GLN A 252 10.89 23.82 -1.54
CA GLN A 252 12.14 24.59 -1.62
C GLN A 252 11.87 26.02 -2.05
N ALA A 253 11.00 26.23 -3.06
CA ALA A 253 10.57 27.57 -3.49
C ALA A 253 9.87 28.34 -2.34
N ALA A 254 8.90 27.73 -1.65
CA ALA A 254 8.20 28.36 -0.53
C ALA A 254 9.14 28.69 0.67
N LEU A 255 10.23 27.95 0.85
CA LEU A 255 11.27 28.25 1.83
C LEU A 255 12.19 29.39 1.37
N SER A 256 12.56 29.46 0.08
CA SER A 256 13.33 30.60 -0.45
C SER A 256 12.53 31.90 -0.47
N GLU A 257 11.23 31.85 -0.75
CA GLU A 257 10.29 32.97 -0.60
C GLU A 257 10.29 33.48 0.85
N LEU A 258 10.12 32.57 1.82
CA LEU A 258 10.12 32.89 3.25
C LEU A 258 11.45 33.49 3.72
N ASN A 259 12.59 32.94 3.27
CA ASN A 259 13.91 33.45 3.60
C ASN A 259 14.14 34.85 3.01
N CYS A 260 13.78 35.08 1.73
CA CYS A 260 13.89 36.38 1.08
C CYS A 260 13.06 37.46 1.82
N VAL A 261 11.83 37.14 2.21
CA VAL A 261 10.99 38.04 3.04
C VAL A 261 11.61 38.25 4.42
N SER A 262 12.18 37.21 5.05
CA SER A 262 12.83 37.32 6.36
C SER A 262 14.09 38.20 6.32
N GLU A 263 14.91 38.06 5.27
CA GLU A 263 16.10 38.88 5.05
C GLU A 263 15.75 40.33 4.71
N ALA A 264 14.74 40.58 3.87
CA ALA A 264 14.19 41.91 3.67
C ALA A 264 13.59 42.52 4.97
N SER A 265 13.11 41.67 5.88
CA SER A 265 12.65 42.10 7.21
C SER A 265 13.78 42.46 8.16
N ARG A 266 15.00 41.97 7.91
CA ARG A 266 16.22 42.41 8.61
C ARG A 266 16.67 43.73 8.01
N VAL A 267 15.90 44.79 8.28
CA VAL A 267 16.33 46.18 8.08
C VAL A 267 17.78 46.27 8.54
N PRO A 268 18.73 46.64 7.67
CA PRO A 268 20.15 46.62 8.03
C PRO A 268 20.32 47.55 9.21
N ALA A 269 20.58 46.97 10.38
CA ALA A 269 20.59 47.68 11.65
C ALA A 269 21.63 48.80 11.52
N ARG A 270 21.14 50.04 11.34
CA ARG A 270 21.99 51.17 10.94
C ARG A 270 23.20 51.18 11.85
N ARG A 271 24.38 50.90 11.28
CA ARG A 271 25.64 51.04 12.01
C ARG A 271 25.62 52.45 12.60
N ARG A 272 25.58 52.54 13.93
CA ARG A 272 25.89 53.78 14.63
C ARG A 272 27.39 53.97 14.48
N GLU A 273 27.78 54.50 13.33
CA GLU A 273 29.18 54.77 13.03
C GLU A 273 29.71 55.82 14.01
N GLY A 274 30.89 55.54 14.57
CA GLY A 274 31.78 56.60 15.03
C GLY A 274 31.31 57.48 16.19
N GLY A 275 30.35 57.05 17.02
CA GLY A 275 30.13 57.64 18.34
C GLY A 275 31.26 57.29 19.32
N VAL A 276 32.51 57.67 18.99
CA VAL A 276 33.72 57.24 19.70
C VAL A 276 33.88 58.00 21.01
N TYR A 277 33.24 57.49 22.06
CA TYR A 277 33.56 57.83 23.44
C TYR A 277 33.80 56.56 24.24
N SER A 278 35.06 56.33 24.59
CA SER A 278 35.47 55.30 25.55
C SER A 278 35.43 55.90 26.97
N PRO A 279 34.62 55.35 27.89
CA PRO A 279 34.74 55.65 29.30
C PRO A 279 35.68 54.63 29.96
N THR A 280 36.93 55.02 30.19
CA THR A 280 37.81 54.29 31.11
C THR A 280 37.29 54.43 32.54
N SER A 281 36.59 53.40 33.03
CA SER A 281 36.23 53.28 34.45
C SER A 281 36.28 51.82 34.92
N THR A 282 37.48 51.41 35.32
CA THR A 282 37.76 50.83 36.64
C THR A 282 36.58 50.20 37.41
N GLY A 283 36.46 48.88 37.25
CA GLY A 283 36.19 47.85 38.28
C GLY A 283 35.12 48.03 39.36
N VAL A 284 34.33 46.97 39.57
CA VAL A 284 34.11 46.31 40.88
C VAL A 284 33.93 44.81 40.63
N LEU A 285 34.32 43.99 41.61
CA LEU A 285 34.19 42.53 41.58
C LEU A 285 32.73 42.06 41.71
N SER A 286 32.33 41.05 40.96
CA SER A 286 31.27 40.11 41.36
C SER A 286 31.51 38.75 40.70
N ALA A 287 31.07 37.66 41.34
CA ALA A 287 31.60 36.32 41.09
C ALA A 287 30.78 35.47 40.09
N ASP A 288 31.47 34.57 39.39
CA ASP A 288 30.87 33.43 38.70
C ASP A 288 30.26 32.42 39.70
N PRO A 289 29.11 31.81 39.38
CA PRO A 289 28.75 30.46 39.80
C PRO A 289 28.86 29.45 38.63
N PRO A 290 29.35 28.22 38.84
CA PRO A 290 29.69 27.31 37.76
C PRO A 290 28.52 26.48 37.20
N VAL A 291 28.53 26.32 35.87
CA VAL A 291 28.37 25.08 35.07
C VAL A 291 27.47 23.94 35.59
N ALA A 292 26.59 23.50 34.67
CA ALA A 292 25.85 22.22 34.59
C ALA A 292 24.64 21.99 35.53
N HIS A 293 23.47 21.76 34.92
CA HIS A 293 22.88 20.41 34.88
C HIS A 293 21.74 20.28 33.85
N THR A 294 21.83 19.25 33.01
CA THR A 294 20.71 18.53 32.39
C THR A 294 20.93 17.03 32.68
N PRO A 295 19.95 16.12 32.49
CA PRO A 295 18.56 16.31 32.04
C PRO A 295 17.49 15.98 33.12
N GLY A 296 16.26 16.49 32.95
CA GLY A 296 15.17 16.25 33.91
C GLY A 296 13.76 16.40 33.34
N LYS A 297 13.19 15.29 32.84
CA LYS A 297 11.75 15.04 32.57
C LYS A 297 11.52 13.52 32.67
N PRO A 298 10.28 13.01 32.92
CA PRO A 298 9.02 13.71 33.23
C PRO A 298 8.34 13.24 34.54
N LEU A 299 7.37 14.02 35.07
CA LEU A 299 6.09 13.56 35.65
C LEU A 299 5.23 14.78 36.09
N GLY A 300 3.92 14.58 36.35
CA GLY A 300 2.96 15.62 36.77
C GLY A 300 2.27 16.32 35.57
N GLN A 301 0.98 16.11 35.19
CA GLN A 301 -0.30 15.73 35.82
C GLN A 301 -1.19 16.97 36.09
N ILE A 302 -2.53 16.80 36.00
CA ILE A 302 -3.60 17.83 36.12
C ILE A 302 -3.68 18.73 34.86
N VAL A 303 -4.83 19.07 34.24
CA VAL A 303 -6.27 18.95 34.56
C VAL A 303 -6.99 17.99 33.58
N GLU A 304 -8.07 17.33 34.02
CA GLU A 304 -9.11 16.72 33.17
C GLU A 304 -10.36 17.62 33.12
N GLU A 305 -10.69 18.19 31.96
CA GLU A 305 -12.04 18.61 31.56
C GLU A 305 -12.18 18.17 30.08
N SER A 306 -13.03 17.21 29.72
CA SER A 306 -14.50 17.12 29.85
C SER A 306 -15.22 18.13 28.97
N GLU A 307 -15.51 17.77 27.71
CA GLU A 307 -16.88 17.45 27.27
C GLU A 307 -16.93 17.04 25.77
N GLU A 308 -18.04 16.38 25.38
CA GLU A 308 -18.58 16.14 24.02
C GLU A 308 -17.59 15.74 22.88
N SER A 309 -17.67 14.56 22.25
CA SER A 309 -18.91 13.90 21.80
C SER A 309 -18.64 12.46 21.31
N GLU A 310 -19.57 11.53 21.59
CA GLU A 310 -19.43 10.11 21.27
C GLU A 310 -19.94 9.74 19.87
N SER A 311 -19.20 8.89 19.14
CA SER A 311 -19.76 8.06 18.04
C SER A 311 -18.90 6.85 17.68
N THR A 312 -18.34 6.16 18.68
CA THR A 312 -17.66 4.85 18.46
C THR A 312 -18.68 3.71 18.57
N PRO A 313 -18.90 2.87 17.53
CA PRO A 313 -19.84 1.76 17.61
C PRO A 313 -19.34 0.67 18.57
N GLN A 314 -20.18 0.30 19.54
CA GLN A 314 -19.86 -0.75 20.52
C GLN A 314 -19.75 -2.13 19.83
N HIS A 315 -18.55 -2.73 19.87
CA HIS A 315 -18.41 -4.16 19.61
C HIS A 315 -18.97 -4.95 20.82
N PRO A 316 -19.87 -5.92 20.63
CA PRO A 316 -20.40 -6.73 21.73
C PRO A 316 -19.31 -7.65 22.32
N PRO A 317 -19.38 -7.99 23.62
CA PRO A 317 -18.36 -8.78 24.30
C PRO A 317 -18.26 -10.21 23.75
N ARG A 318 -17.02 -10.73 23.70
CA ARG A 318 -16.71 -12.13 23.38
C ARG A 318 -17.48 -13.10 24.29
N ARG A 319 -18.57 -13.69 23.80
CA ARG A 319 -19.07 -14.95 24.35
C ARG A 319 -18.03 -16.05 24.12
N ARG A 320 -17.63 -16.74 25.20
CA ARG A 320 -16.98 -18.06 25.09
C ARG A 320 -18.06 -19.09 24.74
N SER A 321 -18.38 -19.26 23.45
CA SER A 321 -18.98 -20.51 22.98
C SER A 321 -17.88 -21.57 22.96
N ALA A 322 -17.92 -22.47 23.95
CA ALA A 322 -17.18 -23.73 23.87
C ALA A 322 -18.01 -24.71 23.04
N ASP A 323 -17.93 -24.60 21.71
CA ASP A 323 -18.49 -25.61 20.82
C ASP A 323 -17.56 -26.85 20.77
N PRO A 324 -18.11 -28.07 20.85
CA PRO A 324 -17.31 -29.29 20.97
C PRO A 324 -16.71 -29.74 19.64
N GLU A 325 -15.64 -30.54 19.71
CA GLU A 325 -15.11 -31.25 18.54
C GLU A 325 -16.20 -32.11 17.86
N PRO A 326 -16.44 -31.98 16.55
CA PRO A 326 -17.14 -33.00 15.80
C PRO A 326 -16.27 -34.27 15.78
N ARG A 327 -16.62 -35.22 16.65
CA ARG A 327 -15.90 -36.49 16.86
C ARG A 327 -15.52 -37.14 15.53
N ARG A 328 -14.26 -37.60 15.42
CA ARG A 328 -13.81 -38.48 14.33
C ARG A 328 -14.79 -39.66 14.20
N PRO A 329 -15.37 -39.94 13.02
CA PRO A 329 -16.04 -41.21 12.79
C PRO A 329 -15.01 -42.33 12.87
N SER A 330 -15.14 -43.19 13.87
CA SER A 330 -14.30 -44.37 14.06
C SER A 330 -14.49 -45.39 12.94
N HIS A 331 -13.46 -46.20 12.68
CA HIS A 331 -13.50 -47.28 11.70
C HIS A 331 -14.74 -48.18 11.89
N ARG A 332 -15.60 -48.27 10.88
CA ARG A 332 -16.58 -49.37 10.73
C ARG A 332 -16.22 -50.18 9.49
N ALA A 333 -15.54 -51.30 9.73
CA ALA A 333 -15.14 -52.22 8.67
C ALA A 333 -16.30 -53.16 8.30
N GLU A 334 -17.07 -52.79 7.28
CA GLU A 334 -18.00 -53.71 6.61
C GLU A 334 -17.26 -54.31 5.40
N ARG A 335 -16.53 -55.41 5.60
CA ARG A 335 -17.05 -56.78 5.41
C ARG A 335 -17.85 -56.91 4.12
N SER A 336 -17.16 -57.37 3.07
CA SER A 336 -17.79 -57.79 1.82
C SER A 336 -18.77 -58.94 2.06
N PRO A 337 -20.00 -58.89 1.53
CA PRO A 337 -20.76 -60.10 1.26
C PRO A 337 -20.12 -60.82 0.05
N ARG A 338 -19.63 -62.05 0.26
CA ARG A 338 -19.24 -62.95 -0.82
C ARG A 338 -20.47 -63.42 -1.61
N THR A 339 -20.30 -63.58 -2.92
CA THR A 339 -20.95 -64.59 -3.78
C THR A 339 -22.47 -64.81 -3.66
N ALA A 340 -23.23 -64.33 -4.64
CA ALA A 340 -24.60 -64.80 -4.92
C ALA A 340 -24.90 -64.89 -6.45
N ARG A 341 -24.43 -65.98 -7.07
CA ARG A 341 -25.12 -66.70 -8.17
C ARG A 341 -25.74 -67.96 -7.52
N PRO A 342 -26.77 -68.64 -8.10
CA PRO A 342 -27.45 -68.37 -9.37
C PRO A 342 -29.01 -68.44 -9.34
N ALA A 343 -29.65 -67.85 -10.36
CA ALA A 343 -30.87 -68.37 -11.00
C ALA A 343 -30.87 -67.84 -12.46
N ALA A 344 -31.18 -68.55 -13.55
CA ALA A 344 -31.89 -69.82 -13.79
C ALA A 344 -33.41 -69.73 -13.99
N GLU A 345 -33.87 -68.76 -14.80
CA GLU A 345 -35.24 -68.74 -15.35
C GLU A 345 -35.29 -69.05 -16.86
N ARG A 346 -36.40 -69.68 -17.25
CA ARG A 346 -36.54 -70.57 -18.40
C ARG A 346 -36.51 -69.88 -19.75
#